data_AF-A0AA37Q7R6-F1
#
_entry.id   AF-A0AA37Q7R6-F1
#
_cell.length_a   1.000
_cell.length_b   1.000
_cell.length_c   1.000
_cell.angle_alpha   90.00
_cell.angle_beta   90.00
_cell.angle_gamma   90.00
#
_symmetry.space_group_name_H-M   'P 1'
#
loop_
_entity.id
_entity.type
_entity.pdbx_description
1 polymer ?
#
loop_
_entity_poly.entity_id
_entity_poly.type
_entity_poly.pdbx_seq_one_letter_code
_entity_poly.pdbx_strand_id
1 'polypeptide(L)'
;MEVNREGYEAMAERHLREWKEDTRVRRWFWIRTAIACWLCAMPGFLMGAWAFHVTDPELGDILLKGGMILVPIALLVVIGRAIHVAHERGWL
;
A
#
# COMPACT_ATOMS: atom_id res chain seq x y z
N MET A 1 5.73 41.19 27.02
CA MET A 1 5.87 39.75 26.65
C MET A 1 4.98 39.36 25.46
N GLU A 2 4.45 40.31 24.68
CA GLU A 2 3.51 40.01 23.58
C GLU A 2 4.20 39.60 22.26
N VAL A 3 5.43 40.08 22.01
CA VAL A 3 6.21 39.80 20.79
C VAL A 3 6.53 38.30 20.61
N ASN A 4 6.64 37.54 21.70
CA ASN A 4 6.84 36.09 21.60
C ASN A 4 5.56 35.37 21.16
N ARG A 5 4.38 35.85 21.57
CA ARG A 5 3.12 35.14 21.34
C ARG A 5 2.73 35.15 19.87
N GLU A 6 2.89 36.28 19.18
CA GLU A 6 2.64 36.38 17.73
C GLU A 6 3.63 35.55 16.91
N GLY A 7 4.90 35.48 17.35
CA GLY A 7 5.91 34.60 16.74
C GLY A 7 5.60 33.12 16.94
N TYR A 8 5.12 32.73 18.13
CA TYR A 8 4.70 31.36 18.43
C TYR A 8 3.42 30.97 17.68
N GLU A 9 2.43 31.85 17.57
CA GLU A 9 1.19 31.59 16.82
C GLU A 9 1.49 31.44 15.31
N ALA A 10 2.34 32.29 14.74
CA ALA A 10 2.77 32.18 13.35
C ALA A 10 3.61 30.91 13.07
N MET A 11 4.45 30.47 14.02
CA MET A 11 5.16 29.19 13.91
C MET A 11 4.23 27.99 14.09
N ALA A 12 3.28 28.05 15.02
CA ALA A 12 2.29 27.01 15.26
C ALA A 12 1.40 26.78 14.02
N GLU A 13 0.96 27.85 13.35
CA GLU A 13 0.19 27.74 12.12
C GLU A 13 1.00 27.13 10.96
N ARG A 14 2.29 27.45 10.84
CA ARG A 14 3.18 26.83 9.83
C ARG A 14 3.35 25.34 10.09
N HIS A 15 3.67 24.96 11.34
CA HIS A 15 3.78 23.56 11.73
C HIS A 15 2.47 22.79 11.53
N LEU A 16 1.31 23.40 11.80
CA LEU A 16 0.00 22.79 11.54
C LEU A 16 -0.26 22.55 10.05
N ARG A 17 0.19 23.44 9.16
CA ARG A 17 0.07 23.25 7.70
C ARG A 17 1.00 22.16 7.20
N GLU A 18 2.27 22.19 7.60
CA GLU A 18 3.26 21.16 7.25
C GLU A 18 2.81 19.77 7.74
N TRP A 19 2.30 19.70 8.97
CA TRP A 19 1.80 18.45 9.56
C TRP A 19 0.56 17.91 8.82
N LYS A 20 -0.35 18.79 8.38
CA LYS A 20 -1.50 18.40 7.54
C LYS A 20 -1.06 17.89 6.17
N GLU A 21 -0.05 18.50 5.56
CA GLU A 21 0.48 18.05 4.27
C GLU A 21 1.16 16.69 4.39
N ASP A 22 2.01 16.49 5.41
CA ASP A 22 2.69 15.20 5.63
C ASP A 22 1.67 14.08 5.95
N THR A 23 0.62 14.39 6.72
CA THR A 23 -0.48 13.46 6.99
C THR A 23 -1.21 13.07 5.69
N ARG A 24 -1.43 14.03 4.78
CA ARG A 24 -2.07 13.77 3.48
C ARG A 24 -1.18 12.92 2.58
N VAL A 25 0.12 13.19 2.53
CA VAL A 25 1.10 12.42 1.76
C VAL A 25 1.19 11.00 2.29
N ARG A 26 1.30 10.82 3.61
CA ARG A 26 1.29 9.51 4.27
C ARG A 26 0.00 8.74 3.98
N ARG A 27 -1.17 9.39 4.05
CA ARG A 27 -2.45 8.76 3.70
C ARG A 27 -2.49 8.30 2.24
N TRP A 28 -2.09 9.16 1.31
CA TRP A 28 -2.04 8.81 -0.11
C TRP A 28 -1.06 7.69 -0.42
N PHE A 29 0.07 7.63 0.28
CA PHE A 29 1.02 6.53 0.18
C PHE A 29 0.35 5.20 0.53
N TRP A 30 -0.32 5.10 1.69
CA TRP A 30 -1.00 3.88 2.09
C TRP A 30 -2.16 3.51 1.18
N ILE A 31 -2.91 4.49 0.68
CA ILE A 31 -3.96 4.25 -0.33
C ILE A 31 -3.36 3.64 -1.60
N ARG A 32 -2.25 4.19 -2.12
CA ARG A 32 -1.57 3.65 -3.31
C ARG A 32 -1.03 2.24 -3.06
N THR A 33 -0.47 1.98 -1.89
CA THR A 33 -0.02 0.64 -1.49
C THR A 33 -1.20 -0.33 -1.44
N ALA A 34 -2.33 0.05 -0.85
CA ALA A 34 -3.53 -0.78 -0.82
C ALA A 34 -4.05 -1.07 -2.24
N ILE A 35 -4.07 -0.08 -3.13
CA ILE A 35 -4.44 -0.27 -4.54
C ILE A 35 -3.47 -1.24 -5.23
N ALA A 36 -2.16 -1.11 -4.99
CA ALA A 36 -1.17 -2.02 -5.55
C ALA A 36 -1.39 -3.47 -5.06
N CYS A 37 -1.70 -3.66 -3.77
CA CYS A 37 -2.06 -4.98 -3.24
C CYS A 37 -3.31 -5.55 -3.93
N TRP A 38 -4.34 -4.73 -4.12
CA TRP A 38 -5.55 -5.12 -4.87
C TRP A 38 -5.23 -5.53 -6.31
N LEU A 39 -4.42 -4.75 -7.02
CA LEU A 39 -3.99 -5.07 -8.38
C LEU A 39 -3.17 -6.36 -8.45
N CYS A 40 -2.34 -6.66 -7.45
CA CYS A 40 -1.60 -7.92 -7.37
C CYS A 40 -2.49 -9.13 -7.04
N ALA A 41 -3.59 -8.93 -6.32
CA ALA A 41 -4.53 -10.00 -6.00
C ALA A 41 -5.42 -10.37 -7.20
N MET A 42 -5.77 -9.40 -8.06
CA MET A 42 -6.64 -9.60 -9.23
C MET A 42 -6.19 -10.74 -10.16
N PRO A 43 -4.91 -10.85 -10.57
CA PRO A 43 -4.42 -11.98 -11.36
C PRO A 43 -4.71 -13.34 -10.73
N GLY A 44 -4.51 -13.50 -9.42
CA GLY A 44 -4.78 -14.77 -8.74
C GLY A 44 -6.26 -15.11 -8.70
N PHE A 45 -7.13 -14.12 -8.50
CA PHE A 45 -8.58 -14.31 -8.61
C PHE A 45 -8.99 -14.71 -10.03
N LEU A 46 -8.43 -14.06 -11.05
CA LEU A 46 -8.70 -14.39 -12.45
C LEU A 46 -8.21 -15.79 -12.80
N MET A 47 -7.02 -16.18 -12.35
CA MET A 47 -6.51 -17.54 -12.53
C MET A 47 -7.37 -18.57 -11.81
N GLY A 48 -7.78 -18.30 -10.56
CA GLY A 48 -8.68 -19.18 -9.82
C GLY A 48 -10.04 -19.33 -10.50
N ALA A 49 -10.63 -18.24 -10.98
CA ALA A 49 -11.88 -18.26 -11.72
C ALA A 49 -11.74 -19.03 -13.05
N TRP A 50 -10.65 -18.81 -13.79
CA TRP A 50 -10.40 -19.48 -15.06
C TRP A 50 -10.13 -20.98 -14.90
N ALA A 51 -9.53 -21.40 -13.78
CA ALA A 51 -9.29 -22.82 -13.48
C ALA A 51 -10.59 -23.66 -13.50
N PHE A 52 -11.74 -23.08 -13.14
CA PHE A 52 -13.04 -23.76 -13.19
C PHE A 52 -13.62 -23.88 -14.61
N HIS A 53 -13.09 -23.14 -15.58
CA HIS A 53 -13.49 -23.22 -16.98
C HIS A 53 -12.63 -24.18 -17.80
N VAL A 54 -11.53 -24.70 -17.24
CA VAL A 54 -10.65 -25.63 -17.93
C VAL A 54 -11.19 -27.05 -17.79
N THR A 55 -11.31 -27.77 -18.91
CA THR A 55 -11.74 -29.19 -18.93
C THR A 55 -10.66 -30.16 -18.49
N ASP A 56 -9.38 -29.76 -18.57
CA ASP A 56 -8.25 -30.55 -18.10
C ASP A 56 -7.97 -30.32 -16.59
N PRO A 57 -8.10 -31.36 -15.75
CA PRO A 57 -7.95 -31.23 -14.30
C PRO A 57 -6.51 -30.89 -13.88
N GLU A 58 -5.50 -31.39 -14.60
CA GLU A 58 -4.09 -31.09 -14.31
C GLU A 58 -3.77 -29.60 -14.54
N LEU A 59 -4.32 -29.03 -15.62
CA LEU A 59 -4.10 -27.62 -15.95
C LEU A 59 -4.80 -26.70 -14.95
N GLY A 60 -6.00 -27.08 -14.50
CA GLY A 60 -6.74 -26.38 -13.45
C GLY A 60 -6.00 -26.37 -12.10
N ASP A 61 -5.42 -27.50 -11.69
CA ASP A 61 -4.63 -27.60 -10.45
C ASP A 61 -3.35 -26.75 -10.50
N ILE A 62 -2.64 -26.73 -11.64
CA ILE A 62 -1.47 -25.87 -11.85
C ILE A 62 -1.86 -24.39 -11.74
N LEU A 63 -2.99 -24.00 -12.33
CA LEU A 63 -3.45 -22.61 -12.26
C LEU A 63 -3.82 -22.18 -10.84
N LEU A 64 -4.49 -23.05 -10.09
CA LEU A 64 -4.86 -22.81 -8.69
C LEU A 64 -3.62 -22.69 -7.80
N LYS A 65 -2.67 -23.62 -7.94
CA LYS A 65 -1.38 -23.57 -7.22
C LYS A 65 -0.56 -22.34 -7.60
N GLY A 66 -0.51 -22.01 -8.89
CA GLY A 66 0.14 -20.82 -9.40
C GLY A 66 -0.44 -19.54 -8.77
N GLY A 67 -1.76 -19.40 -8.76
CA GLY A 67 -2.44 -18.28 -8.10
C GLY A 67 -2.18 -18.21 -6.60
N MET A 68 -2.22 -19.36 -5.90
CA MET A 68 -1.96 -19.45 -4.46
C MET A 68 -0.53 -19.06 -4.07
N ILE A 69 0.45 -19.24 -4.94
CA ILE A 69 1.86 -18.88 -4.67
C ILE A 69 2.18 -17.46 -5.16
N LEU A 70 1.73 -17.10 -6.35
CA LEU A 70 2.05 -15.81 -6.98
C LEU A 70 1.49 -14.64 -6.19
N VAL A 71 0.23 -14.72 -5.73
CA VAL A 71 -0.43 -13.64 -4.99
C VAL A 71 0.28 -13.30 -3.68
N PRO A 72 0.54 -14.24 -2.75
CA PRO A 72 1.22 -13.90 -1.51
C PRO A 72 2.64 -13.40 -1.74
N ILE A 73 3.39 -13.92 -2.71
CA ILE A 73 4.72 -13.41 -3.04
C ILE A 73 4.64 -11.96 -3.52
N ALA A 74 3.72 -11.65 -4.44
CA ALA A 74 3.53 -10.30 -4.94
C ALA A 74 3.10 -9.33 -3.80
N LEU A 75 2.19 -9.76 -2.93
CA LEU A 75 1.76 -8.99 -1.77
C LEU A 75 2.92 -8.73 -0.80
N LEU A 76 3.73 -9.74 -0.49
CA LEU A 76 4.90 -9.60 0.38
C LEU A 76 5.92 -8.62 -0.19
N VAL A 77 6.14 -8.63 -1.50
CA VAL A 77 7.03 -7.65 -2.16
C VAL A 77 6.48 -6.23 -2.06
N VAL A 78 5.18 -6.04 -2.31
CA VAL A 78 4.53 -4.71 -2.23
C VAL A 78 4.55 -4.19 -0.79
N ILE A 79 4.21 -5.02 0.18
CA ILE A 79 4.21 -4.66 1.61
C ILE A 79 5.64 -4.41 2.09
N GLY A 80 6.59 -5.29 1.76
CA GLY A 80 7.99 -5.14 2.12
C GLY A 80 8.60 -3.84 1.60
N ARG A 81 8.33 -3.51 0.33
CA ARG A 81 8.71 -2.21 -0.23
C ARG A 81 8.05 -1.05 0.50
N ALA A 82 6.75 -1.17 0.83
CA ALA A 82 6.03 -0.11 1.52
C ALA A 82 6.56 0.13 2.95
N ILE A 83 6.89 -0.93 3.68
CA ILE A 83 7.52 -0.86 5.01
C ILE A 83 8.88 -0.21 4.91
N HIS A 84 9.73 -0.63 3.95
CA HIS A 84 11.05 -0.04 3.76
C HIS A 84 10.97 1.47 3.50
N VAL A 85 10.11 1.90 2.57
CA VAL A 85 9.90 3.33 2.27
C VAL A 85 9.31 4.09 3.45
N ALA A 86 8.40 3.48 4.22
CA ALA A 86 7.84 4.11 5.41
C ALA A 86 8.88 4.30 6.52
N HIS A 87 9.80 3.33 6.69
CA HIS A 87 10.91 3.41 7.64
C HIS A 87 11.93 4.48 7.23
N GLU A 88 12.30 4.56 5.94
CA GLU A 88 13.18 5.63 5.43
C GLU A 88 12.59 7.04 5.62
N ARG A 89 11.26 7.16 5.62
CA ARG A 89 10.54 8.42 5.81
C ARG A 89 10.20 8.73 7.26
N GLY A 90 10.55 7.85 8.21
CA GLY A 90 10.23 8.04 9.64
C GLY A 90 8.73 7.96 9.97
N TRP A 91 7.94 7.28 9.14
CA TRP A 91 6.51 7.10 9.35
C TRP A 91 6.15 5.89 10.24
N LEU A 92 7.13 5.04 10.55
CA LEU A 92 7.09 3.82 11.36
C LEU A 92 8.30 3.84 12.28
#